data_AF-M1BNL8-F1
#
_entry.id   AF-M1BNL8-F1
#
_cell.length_a   1.000
_cell.length_b   1.000
_cell.length_c   1.000
_cell.angle_alpha   90.00
_cell.angle_beta   90.00
_cell.angle_gamma   90.00
#
_symmetry.space_group_name_H-M   'P 1'
#
loop_
_entity.id
_entity.type
_entity.pdbx_description
1 polymer ?
#
loop_
_entity_poly.entity_id
_entity_poly.type
_entity_poly.pdbx_seq_one_letter_code
_entity_poly.pdbx_strand_id
1 'polypeptide(L)'
;MGWMHGAQMVAFNMQGHGRPFWLMQGMFRANGGCGYVKKPELLLKTDANNEVHDPKRLLSVKTTLKVKVYMGKGWHLDFKRTHFDAYSPPDFYVKIGIAGVAADSTVKKTKAIEDNWIPIWNDEFEFPLTVPELALLRVEVHEYDMSEIDDFGGQTCIPVSELRTGIRAVPIYNEKGEKYPSVKLLMRFEFVI
;
A
#
# COMPACT_ATOMS: atom_id res chain seq x y z
N MET A 1 8.91 5.83 9.98
CA MET A 1 9.43 4.52 10.43
C MET A 1 10.94 4.59 10.55
N GLY A 2 11.55 3.88 11.52
CA GLY A 2 13.00 3.98 11.78
C GLY A 2 13.91 3.59 10.61
N TRP A 3 13.46 2.70 9.73
CA TRP A 3 14.26 2.26 8.57
C TRP A 3 14.52 3.36 7.55
N MET A 4 13.70 4.42 7.53
CA MET A 4 13.91 5.60 6.67
C MET A 4 15.18 6.39 7.07
N HIS A 5 15.63 6.20 8.30
CA HIS A 5 16.85 6.77 8.86
C HIS A 5 18.00 5.75 8.91
N GLY A 6 17.85 4.59 8.28
CA GLY A 6 18.85 3.54 8.31
C GLY A 6 18.85 2.65 9.55
N ALA A 7 17.86 2.77 10.46
CA ALA A 7 17.73 1.80 11.54
C ALA A 7 17.43 0.40 10.96
N GLN A 8 18.24 -0.60 11.35
CA GLN A 8 18.14 -1.97 10.83
C GLN A 8 17.24 -2.85 11.69
N MET A 9 17.22 -2.60 13.00
CA MET A 9 16.40 -3.33 13.96
C MET A 9 15.30 -2.39 14.47
N VAL A 10 14.16 -2.40 13.79
CA VAL A 10 12.96 -1.66 14.22
C VAL A 10 11.99 -2.67 14.80
N ALA A 11 11.92 -2.74 16.13
CA ALA A 11 11.05 -3.69 16.82
C ALA A 11 9.59 -3.24 16.73
N PHE A 12 8.71 -4.18 16.37
CA PHE A 12 7.26 -4.01 16.38
C PHE A 12 6.63 -5.04 17.31
N ASN A 13 5.51 -4.68 17.92
CA ASN A 13 4.68 -5.68 18.59
C ASN A 13 3.99 -6.55 17.52
N MET A 14 4.46 -7.79 17.37
CA MET A 14 3.93 -8.77 16.41
C MET A 14 2.53 -9.28 16.76
N GLN A 15 2.05 -9.03 17.98
CA GLN A 15 0.67 -9.31 18.40
C GLN A 15 -0.28 -8.16 18.05
N GLY A 16 0.25 -7.01 17.62
CA GLY A 16 -0.54 -5.87 17.20
C GLY A 16 -1.17 -6.08 15.82
N HIS A 17 -2.23 -5.31 15.55
CA HIS A 17 -2.88 -5.23 14.25
C HIS A 17 -2.83 -3.80 13.72
N GLY A 18 -3.10 -3.62 12.42
CA GLY A 18 -3.20 -2.30 11.81
C GLY A 18 -1.96 -1.83 11.05
N ARG A 19 -1.97 -0.54 10.70
CA ARG A 19 -1.07 0.06 9.71
C ARG A 19 0.44 -0.17 9.94
N PRO A 20 1.01 0.03 11.15
CA PRO A 20 2.44 -0.21 11.36
C PRO A 20 2.85 -1.66 11.05
N PHE A 21 1.99 -2.60 11.41
CA PHE A 21 2.19 -4.02 11.16
C PHE A 21 2.11 -4.34 9.66
N TRP A 22 1.13 -3.79 8.94
CA TRP A 22 0.99 -3.98 7.49
C TRP A 22 2.19 -3.43 6.72
N LEU A 23 2.70 -2.26 7.11
CA LEU A 23 3.89 -1.67 6.49
C LEU A 23 5.13 -2.53 6.72
N MET A 24 5.30 -3.03 7.94
CA MET A 24 6.39 -3.94 8.27
C MET A 24 6.31 -5.24 7.46
N GLN A 25 5.15 -5.91 7.44
CA GLN A 25 4.95 -7.10 6.61
C GLN A 25 5.18 -6.81 5.13
N GLY A 26 4.68 -5.67 4.62
CA GLY A 26 4.88 -5.24 3.25
C GLY A 26 6.35 -5.09 2.90
N MET A 27 7.13 -4.38 3.72
CA MET A 27 8.56 -4.20 3.54
C MET A 27 9.29 -5.55 3.46
N PHE A 28 9.02 -6.45 4.41
CA PHE A 28 9.72 -7.73 4.49
C PHE A 28 9.15 -8.81 3.56
N ARG A 29 8.13 -8.52 2.74
CA ARG A 29 7.79 -9.37 1.58
C ARG A 29 8.85 -9.27 0.48
N ALA A 30 9.63 -8.19 0.44
CA ALA A 30 10.77 -8.07 -0.47
C ALA A 30 11.81 -9.16 -0.22
N ASN A 31 12.70 -9.38 -1.19
CA ASN A 31 13.81 -10.32 -1.08
C ASN A 31 13.36 -11.72 -0.61
N GLY A 32 12.25 -12.22 -1.19
CA GLY A 32 11.73 -13.55 -0.93
C GLY A 32 11.22 -13.80 0.49
N GLY A 33 10.99 -12.76 1.31
CA GLY A 33 10.42 -12.97 2.64
C GLY A 33 11.42 -13.37 3.72
N CYS A 34 12.73 -13.30 3.46
CA CYS A 34 13.76 -13.84 4.36
C CYS A 34 14.00 -13.02 5.66
N GLY A 35 13.32 -11.88 5.83
CA GLY A 35 13.53 -10.98 6.97
C GLY A 35 14.67 -9.97 6.81
N TYR A 36 15.37 -9.98 5.67
CA TYR A 36 16.44 -9.02 5.36
C TYR A 36 16.18 -8.32 4.02
N VAL A 37 16.21 -6.99 4.02
CA VAL A 37 16.06 -6.16 2.82
C VAL A 37 17.28 -5.23 2.72
N LYS A 38 17.92 -5.20 1.56
CA LYS A 38 19.08 -4.34 1.32
C LYS A 38 18.66 -2.88 1.39
N LYS A 39 19.41 -2.06 2.16
CA LYS A 39 19.20 -0.61 2.20
C LYS A 39 19.55 0.04 0.84
N PRO A 40 18.89 1.14 0.47
CA PRO A 40 19.31 1.95 -0.68
C PRO A 40 20.71 2.51 -0.49
N GLU A 41 21.40 2.82 -1.59
CA GLU A 41 22.77 3.35 -1.56
C GLU A 41 22.91 4.62 -0.72
N LEU A 42 21.89 5.47 -0.73
CA LEU A 42 21.84 6.71 0.06
C LEU A 42 21.94 6.49 1.58
N LEU A 43 21.63 5.28 2.08
CA LEU A 43 21.76 4.92 3.50
C LEU A 43 23.00 4.05 3.77
N LEU A 44 23.82 3.78 2.76
CA LEU A 44 25.02 2.95 2.85
C LEU A 44 26.30 3.77 2.71
N LYS A 45 26.28 4.85 1.93
CA LYS A 45 27.44 5.69 1.63
C LYS A 45 27.27 7.07 2.26
N THR A 46 28.36 7.64 2.74
CA THR A 46 28.46 9.09 2.93
C THR A 46 28.57 9.74 1.55
N ASP A 47 28.03 10.94 1.38
CA ASP A 47 28.18 11.66 0.12
C ASP A 47 29.64 12.14 -0.08
N ALA A 48 29.92 12.80 -1.21
CA ALA A 48 31.27 13.27 -1.53
C ALA A 48 31.87 14.22 -0.48
N ASN A 49 31.04 14.80 0.39
CA ASN A 49 31.42 15.70 1.48
C ASN A 49 31.52 14.98 2.83
N ASN A 50 31.45 13.65 2.85
CA ASN A 50 31.32 12.83 4.05
C ASN A 50 30.04 13.08 4.87
N GLU A 51 28.99 13.64 4.25
CA GLU A 51 27.74 13.88 4.95
C GLU A 51 26.86 12.63 4.95
N VAL A 52 26.20 12.38 6.09
CA VAL A 52 25.16 11.36 6.21
C VAL A 52 23.90 11.90 5.55
N HIS A 53 23.16 11.04 4.85
CA HIS A 53 21.88 11.41 4.23
C HIS A 53 20.94 12.07 5.24
N ASP A 54 20.64 13.37 5.02
CA ASP A 54 19.61 14.10 5.74
C ASP A 54 18.23 13.79 5.12
N PRO A 55 17.32 13.12 5.84
CA PRO A 55 15.96 12.84 5.37
C PRO A 55 15.12 14.09 5.10
N LYS A 56 15.56 15.27 5.56
CA LYS A 56 14.92 16.56 5.28
C LYS A 56 15.45 17.21 4.00
N ARG A 57 16.53 16.70 3.41
CA ARG A 57 17.08 17.21 2.16
C ARG A 57 16.06 16.99 1.04
N LEU A 58 15.76 18.05 0.30
CA LEU A 58 14.94 17.97 -0.89
C LEU A 58 15.72 17.22 -1.98
N LEU A 59 15.19 16.05 -2.35
CA LEU A 59 15.70 15.23 -3.44
C LEU A 59 14.84 15.46 -4.67
N SER A 60 15.45 15.37 -5.86
CA SER A 60 14.70 15.38 -7.11
C SER A 60 13.87 14.10 -7.24
N VAL A 61 12.72 14.20 -7.91
CA VAL A 61 11.92 13.04 -8.30
C VAL A 61 12.78 12.14 -9.20
N LYS A 62 12.91 10.86 -8.84
CA LYS A 62 13.62 9.85 -9.64
C LYS A 62 12.70 9.15 -10.64
N THR A 63 11.44 8.96 -10.26
CA THR A 63 10.42 8.33 -11.09
C THR A 63 9.03 8.70 -10.60
N THR A 64 8.04 8.63 -11.48
CA THR A 64 6.62 8.72 -11.14
C THR A 64 5.97 7.36 -11.31
N LEU A 65 5.40 6.83 -10.22
CA LEU A 65 4.58 5.63 -10.25
C LEU A 65 3.13 6.02 -10.58
N LYS A 66 2.63 5.55 -11.71
CA LYS A 66 1.19 5.58 -12.02
C LYS A 66 0.53 4.29 -11.59
N VAL A 67 -0.58 4.41 -10.89
CA VAL A 67 -1.39 3.29 -10.43
C VAL A 67 -2.83 3.47 -10.88
N LYS A 68 -3.32 2.56 -11.71
CA LYS A 68 -4.74 2.49 -12.08
C LYS A 68 -5.42 1.39 -11.32
N VAL A 69 -6.51 1.70 -10.63
CA VAL A 69 -7.36 0.75 -9.92
C VAL A 69 -8.60 0.50 -10.78
N TYR A 70 -8.67 -0.65 -11.46
CA TYR A 70 -9.80 -0.94 -12.34
C TYR A 70 -11.03 -1.36 -11.55
N MET A 71 -10.88 -2.44 -10.77
CA MET A 71 -12.00 -3.09 -10.10
C MET A 71 -11.52 -3.98 -8.96
N GLY A 72 -12.45 -4.40 -8.12
CA GLY A 72 -12.25 -5.40 -7.09
C GLY A 72 -13.27 -6.53 -7.20
N LYS A 73 -12.91 -7.73 -6.76
CA LYS A 73 -13.83 -8.86 -6.67
C LYS A 73 -13.42 -9.85 -5.59
N GLY A 74 -14.36 -10.70 -5.22
CA GLY A 74 -14.14 -11.87 -4.35
C GLY A 74 -14.72 -11.74 -2.95
N TRP A 75 -15.15 -10.55 -2.52
CA TRP A 75 -15.75 -10.37 -1.19
C TRP A 75 -17.01 -11.23 -0.99
N HIS A 76 -17.88 -11.32 -2.00
CA HIS A 76 -19.09 -12.15 -1.93
C HIS A 76 -18.82 -13.67 -1.81
N LEU A 77 -17.57 -14.12 -2.04
CA LEU A 77 -17.16 -15.51 -1.88
C LEU A 77 -16.60 -15.78 -0.48
N ASP A 78 -15.97 -14.77 0.12
CA ASP A 78 -15.25 -14.89 1.40
C ASP A 78 -16.10 -14.40 2.58
N PHE A 79 -17.12 -13.57 2.34
CA PHE A 79 -17.95 -12.92 3.35
C PHE A 79 -19.44 -13.23 3.16
N LYS A 80 -20.19 -13.22 4.28
CA LYS A 80 -21.65 -13.29 4.25
C LYS A 80 -22.21 -12.00 3.63
N ARG A 81 -23.40 -12.09 3.02
CA ARG A 81 -24.07 -10.93 2.39
C ARG A 81 -24.35 -9.79 3.37
N THR A 82 -24.46 -10.09 4.67
CA THR A 82 -24.77 -9.12 5.72
C THR A 82 -23.52 -8.66 6.49
N HIS A 83 -22.32 -8.88 5.93
CA HIS A 83 -21.08 -8.65 6.67
C HIS A 83 -20.71 -7.17 6.78
N PHE A 84 -20.87 -6.43 5.68
CA PHE A 84 -20.53 -5.00 5.59
C PHE A 84 -21.79 -4.17 5.86
N ASP A 85 -22.84 -4.36 5.07
CA ASP A 85 -24.16 -3.80 5.34
C ASP A 85 -25.17 -4.95 5.61
N ALA A 86 -26.08 -4.75 6.57
CA ALA A 86 -27.11 -5.72 6.94
C ALA A 86 -28.24 -5.87 5.90
N TYR A 87 -28.52 -4.81 5.15
CA TYR A 87 -29.68 -4.67 4.27
C TYR A 87 -29.32 -4.43 2.80
N SER A 88 -28.10 -3.98 2.49
CA SER A 88 -27.64 -3.76 1.11
C SER A 88 -26.26 -4.39 0.83
N PRO A 89 -25.81 -4.44 -0.44
CA PRO A 89 -24.41 -4.70 -0.75
C PRO A 89 -23.48 -3.56 -0.28
N PRO A 90 -22.16 -3.80 -0.21
CA PRO A 90 -21.22 -2.81 0.30
C PRO A 90 -20.95 -1.64 -0.64
N ASP A 91 -20.64 -0.50 -0.03
CA ASP A 91 -20.24 0.75 -0.69
C ASP A 91 -18.72 0.92 -0.73
N PHE A 92 -18.03 0.11 -1.51
CA PHE A 92 -16.57 0.07 -1.45
C PHE A 92 -15.87 1.26 -2.12
N TYR A 93 -14.83 1.77 -1.46
CA TYR A 93 -13.86 2.70 -2.02
C TYR A 93 -12.42 2.28 -1.67
N VAL A 94 -11.45 2.77 -2.45
CA VAL A 94 -10.04 2.45 -2.26
C VAL A 94 -9.28 3.68 -1.78
N LYS A 95 -8.58 3.55 -0.65
CA LYS A 95 -7.51 4.46 -0.23
C LYS A 95 -6.19 3.92 -0.75
N ILE A 96 -5.46 4.74 -1.50
CA ILE A 96 -4.16 4.38 -2.05
C ILE A 96 -3.13 5.43 -1.68
N GLY A 97 -1.95 5.01 -1.26
CA GLY A 97 -0.93 5.95 -0.84
C GLY A 97 0.47 5.37 -0.83
N ILE A 98 1.43 6.24 -0.59
CA ILE A 98 2.83 5.90 -0.42
C ILE A 98 3.19 6.05 1.04
N ALA A 99 3.77 5.00 1.61
CA ALA A 99 4.48 5.06 2.88
C ALA A 99 5.98 5.00 2.61
N GLY A 100 6.74 5.95 3.12
CA GLY A 100 8.17 6.06 2.84
C GLY A 100 8.72 7.33 3.43
N VAL A 101 9.70 7.94 2.76
CA VAL A 101 10.21 9.27 3.15
C VAL A 101 9.09 10.31 3.16
N ALA A 102 9.22 11.33 4.01
CA ALA A 102 8.16 12.33 4.19
C ALA A 102 7.79 13.05 2.89
N ALA A 103 8.76 13.30 2.00
CA ALA A 103 8.55 13.94 0.71
C ALA A 103 7.66 13.13 -0.24
N ASP A 104 7.66 11.79 -0.14
CA ASP A 104 6.91 10.89 -1.02
C ASP A 104 5.55 10.50 -0.41
N SER A 105 5.36 10.75 0.89
CA SER A 105 4.20 10.28 1.66
C SER A 105 2.93 11.05 1.30
N THR A 106 2.02 10.38 0.59
CA THR A 106 0.72 10.94 0.21
C THR A 106 -0.36 9.84 0.21
N VAL A 107 -1.62 10.24 0.38
CA VAL A 107 -2.78 9.35 0.32
C VAL A 107 -3.85 10.00 -0.56
N LYS A 108 -4.41 9.21 -1.47
CA LYS A 108 -5.50 9.54 -2.36
C LYS A 108 -6.61 8.51 -2.19
N LYS A 109 -7.82 8.81 -2.64
CA LYS A 109 -8.94 7.88 -2.60
C LYS A 109 -9.78 7.93 -3.86
N THR A 110 -10.41 6.81 -4.21
CA THR A 110 -11.48 6.75 -5.21
C THR A 110 -12.77 7.32 -4.60
N LYS A 111 -13.79 7.50 -5.44
CA LYS A 111 -15.18 7.56 -4.95
C LYS A 111 -15.63 6.17 -4.50
N ALA A 112 -16.63 6.12 -3.63
CA ALA A 112 -17.34 4.88 -3.33
C ALA A 112 -18.18 4.44 -4.53
N ILE A 113 -18.25 3.13 -4.73
CA ILE A 113 -19.19 2.51 -5.65
C ILE A 113 -20.27 1.89 -4.80
N GLU A 114 -21.46 2.48 -4.87
CA GLU A 114 -22.60 2.11 -4.03
C GLU A 114 -23.20 0.75 -4.43
N ASP A 115 -23.67 0.01 -3.44
CA ASP A 115 -24.44 -1.22 -3.56
C ASP A 115 -23.83 -2.28 -4.50
N ASN A 116 -22.51 -2.52 -4.43
CA ASN A 116 -21.85 -3.44 -5.35
C ASN A 116 -20.71 -4.29 -4.77
N TRP A 117 -20.89 -5.62 -4.78
CA TRP A 117 -19.86 -6.62 -4.40
C TRP A 117 -18.68 -6.74 -5.37
N ILE A 118 -18.78 -6.16 -6.56
CA ILE A 118 -17.77 -6.17 -7.62
C ILE A 118 -17.58 -4.72 -8.12
N PRO A 119 -17.03 -3.84 -7.26
CA PRO A 119 -16.89 -2.42 -7.58
C PRO A 119 -15.91 -2.21 -8.76
N ILE A 120 -16.26 -1.29 -9.65
CA ILE A 120 -15.44 -0.86 -10.79
C ILE A 120 -15.18 0.64 -10.60
N TRP A 121 -13.94 0.99 -10.23
CA TRP A 121 -13.53 2.36 -9.95
C TRP A 121 -12.97 3.07 -11.19
N ASN A 122 -12.04 2.42 -11.90
CA ASN A 122 -11.30 2.96 -13.05
C ASN A 122 -10.47 4.24 -12.78
N ASP A 123 -10.27 4.64 -11.53
CA ASP A 123 -9.42 5.76 -11.13
C ASP A 123 -7.93 5.47 -11.40
N GLU A 124 -7.17 6.53 -11.74
CA GLU A 124 -5.73 6.50 -11.90
C GLU A 124 -5.07 7.56 -11.01
N PHE A 125 -3.96 7.19 -10.39
CA PHE A 125 -3.24 8.00 -9.42
C PHE A 125 -1.76 8.06 -9.77
N GLU A 126 -1.16 9.24 -9.69
CA GLU A 126 0.27 9.43 -9.90
C GLU A 126 0.98 9.75 -8.60
N PHE A 127 2.15 9.16 -8.40
CA PHE A 127 2.99 9.33 -7.23
C PHE A 127 4.43 9.62 -7.68
N PRO A 128 4.86 10.90 -7.68
CA PRO A 128 6.26 11.24 -7.87
C PRO A 128 7.07 10.76 -6.66
N LEU A 129 8.16 10.03 -6.90
CA LEU A 129 8.98 9.39 -5.87
C LEU A 129 10.41 9.90 -5.94
N THR A 130 10.87 10.44 -4.82
CA THR A 130 12.26 10.85 -4.62
C THR A 130 13.14 9.68 -4.16
N VAL A 131 12.58 8.75 -3.37
CA VAL A 131 13.29 7.57 -2.86
C VAL A 131 12.42 6.31 -3.03
N PRO A 132 12.20 5.85 -4.28
CA PRO A 132 11.36 4.69 -4.57
C PRO A 132 11.83 3.41 -3.86
N GLU A 133 13.11 3.29 -3.53
CA GLU A 133 13.69 2.15 -2.81
C GLU A 133 13.23 2.03 -1.35
N LEU A 134 12.69 3.11 -0.76
CA LEU A 134 12.09 3.12 0.58
C LEU A 134 10.56 3.26 0.55
N ALA A 135 9.97 3.34 -0.64
CA ALA A 135 8.55 3.54 -0.82
C ALA A 135 7.80 2.21 -0.78
N LEU A 136 6.70 2.19 -0.04
CA LEU A 136 5.70 1.13 0.01
C LEU A 136 4.41 1.69 -0.58
N LEU A 137 3.91 1.04 -1.63
CA LEU A 137 2.55 1.26 -2.10
C LEU A 137 1.60 0.60 -1.11
N ARG A 138 0.75 1.41 -0.49
CA ARG A 138 -0.31 0.99 0.43
C ARG A 138 -1.65 1.12 -0.29
N VAL A 139 -2.42 0.05 -0.27
CA VAL A 139 -3.78 0.00 -0.81
C VAL A 139 -4.68 -0.54 0.27
N GLU A 140 -5.75 0.18 0.58
CA GLU A 140 -6.77 -0.23 1.55
C GLU A 140 -8.14 -0.09 0.88
N VAL A 141 -8.98 -1.09 1.04
CA VAL A 141 -10.40 -1.04 0.66
C VAL A 141 -11.20 -0.84 1.93
N HIS A 142 -12.10 0.12 1.88
CA HIS A 142 -13.01 0.47 2.96
C HIS A 142 -14.43 0.42 2.40
N GLU A 143 -15.37 -0.01 3.21
CA GLU A 143 -16.79 0.19 2.97
C GLU A 143 -17.20 1.52 3.62
N TYR A 144 -18.01 2.30 2.92
CA TYR A 144 -18.44 3.61 3.39
C TYR A 144 -19.72 3.47 4.21
N ASP A 145 -19.66 3.92 5.48
CA ASP A 145 -20.84 4.03 6.34
C ASP A 145 -21.09 5.52 6.64
N MET A 146 -22.31 5.99 6.38
CA MET A 146 -22.70 7.38 6.65
C MET A 146 -22.79 7.72 8.15
N SER A 147 -23.06 6.74 9.01
CA SER A 147 -23.39 6.92 10.42
C SER A 147 -22.33 6.35 11.37
N GLU A 148 -21.46 5.46 10.89
CA GLU A 148 -20.42 4.81 11.68
C GLU A 148 -19.00 5.03 11.13
N ILE A 149 -18.03 4.30 11.68
CA ILE A 149 -16.67 4.27 11.15
C ILE A 149 -16.68 3.27 9.98
N ASP A 150 -16.26 3.73 8.81
CA ASP A 150 -16.04 2.90 7.61
C ASP A 150 -15.47 1.51 7.93
N ASP A 151 -16.16 0.47 7.45
CA ASP A 151 -15.78 -0.92 7.67
C ASP A 151 -14.55 -1.31 6.85
N PHE A 152 -13.70 -2.16 7.44
CA PHE A 152 -12.45 -2.56 6.80
C PHE A 152 -12.66 -3.66 5.75
N GLY A 153 -12.58 -3.29 4.48
CA GLY A 153 -12.69 -4.21 3.34
C GLY A 153 -11.40 -5.00 3.03
N GLY A 154 -10.23 -4.56 3.53
CA GLY A 154 -8.96 -5.24 3.33
C GLY A 154 -7.79 -4.31 2.96
N GLN A 155 -6.57 -4.84 2.99
CA GLN A 155 -5.37 -4.08 2.62
C GLN A 155 -4.33 -4.90 1.85
N THR A 156 -3.41 -4.20 1.19
CA THR A 156 -2.10 -4.73 0.82
C THR A 156 -1.03 -3.64 0.90
N CYS A 157 0.18 -4.03 1.29
CA CYS A 157 1.37 -3.20 1.27
C CYS A 157 2.42 -3.88 0.40
N ILE A 158 2.95 -3.17 -0.60
CA ILE A 158 3.90 -3.70 -1.58
C ILE A 158 5.09 -2.75 -1.72
N PRO A 159 6.34 -3.22 -1.58
CA PRO A 159 7.53 -2.43 -1.89
C PRO A 159 7.48 -1.96 -3.34
N VAL A 160 7.63 -0.65 -3.55
CA VAL A 160 7.55 -0.08 -4.90
C VAL A 160 8.62 -0.70 -5.82
N SER A 161 9.81 -0.99 -5.28
CA SER A 161 10.89 -1.66 -6.00
C SER A 161 10.55 -3.08 -6.49
N GLU A 162 9.54 -3.73 -5.89
CA GLU A 162 9.10 -5.09 -6.22
C GLU A 162 7.85 -5.10 -7.12
N LEU A 163 7.31 -3.92 -7.47
CA LEU A 163 6.16 -3.82 -8.35
C LEU A 163 6.53 -4.19 -9.78
N ARG A 164 5.75 -5.10 -10.36
CA ARG A 164 5.83 -5.46 -11.78
C ARG A 164 4.87 -4.60 -12.58
N THR A 165 5.36 -3.95 -13.62
CA THR A 165 4.56 -3.12 -14.54
C THR A 165 3.46 -3.91 -15.26
N GLY A 166 2.50 -3.18 -15.83
CA GLY A 166 1.36 -3.74 -16.55
C GLY A 166 0.17 -4.07 -15.64
N ILE A 167 -0.81 -4.79 -16.18
CA ILE A 167 -2.03 -5.18 -15.46
C ILE A 167 -1.76 -6.41 -14.58
N ARG A 168 -2.11 -6.32 -13.29
CA ARG A 168 -1.84 -7.32 -12.26
C ARG A 168 -3.09 -7.55 -11.42
N ALA A 169 -3.32 -8.82 -11.05
CA ALA A 169 -4.25 -9.18 -10.00
C ALA A 169 -3.52 -9.11 -8.65
N VAL A 170 -3.97 -8.21 -7.78
CA VAL A 170 -3.33 -7.90 -6.51
C VAL A 170 -4.15 -8.53 -5.38
N PRO A 171 -3.57 -9.47 -4.61
CA PRO A 171 -4.28 -10.09 -3.48
C PRO A 171 -4.47 -9.09 -2.33
N ILE A 172 -5.59 -9.24 -1.63
CA ILE A 172 -5.96 -8.43 -0.47
C ILE A 172 -5.89 -9.28 0.80
N TYR A 173 -5.59 -8.62 1.91
CA TYR A 173 -5.34 -9.20 3.22
C TYR A 173 -6.25 -8.56 4.28
N ASN A 174 -6.56 -9.29 5.34
CA ASN A 174 -7.32 -8.78 6.48
C ASN A 174 -6.48 -7.89 7.40
N GLU A 175 -7.08 -7.41 8.50
CA GLU A 175 -6.40 -6.57 9.49
C GLU A 175 -5.21 -7.26 10.17
N LYS A 176 -5.24 -8.58 10.25
CA LYS A 176 -4.17 -9.42 10.81
C LYS A 176 -3.06 -9.71 9.79
N GLY A 177 -3.18 -9.21 8.57
CA GLY A 177 -2.22 -9.46 7.49
C GLY A 177 -2.32 -10.85 6.87
N GLU A 178 -3.44 -11.55 7.08
CA GLU A 178 -3.72 -12.87 6.50
C GLU A 178 -4.42 -12.67 5.14
N LYS A 179 -4.03 -13.48 4.16
CA LYS A 179 -4.52 -13.34 2.78
C LYS A 179 -5.98 -13.79 2.70
N TYR A 180 -6.84 -12.97 2.08
CA TYR A 180 -8.18 -13.42 1.71
C TYR A 180 -8.11 -14.49 0.60
N PRO A 181 -8.90 -15.58 0.69
CA PRO A 181 -8.88 -16.66 -0.30
C PRO A 181 -9.19 -16.17 -1.72
N SER A 182 -10.21 -15.32 -1.86
CA SER A 182 -10.79 -14.94 -3.15
C SER A 182 -10.62 -13.47 -3.50
N VAL A 183 -10.50 -12.58 -2.49
CA VAL A 183 -10.45 -11.13 -2.72
C VAL A 183 -9.19 -10.68 -3.47
N LYS A 184 -9.40 -9.99 -4.60
CA LYS A 184 -8.33 -9.42 -5.43
C LYS A 184 -8.77 -8.10 -6.06
N LEU A 185 -7.81 -7.19 -6.25
CA LEU A 185 -7.95 -6.00 -7.08
C LEU A 185 -7.30 -6.21 -8.44
N LEU A 186 -7.91 -5.71 -9.51
CA LEU A 186 -7.27 -5.57 -10.81
C LEU A 186 -6.65 -4.18 -10.91
N MET A 187 -5.32 -4.11 -11.02
CA MET A 187 -4.58 -2.86 -11.00
C MET A 187 -3.58 -2.80 -12.16
N ARG A 188 -3.23 -1.61 -12.65
CA ARG A 188 -2.07 -1.42 -13.54
C ARG A 188 -1.03 -0.55 -12.86
N PHE A 189 0.24 -0.95 -13.02
CA PHE A 189 1.39 -0.20 -12.56
C PHE A 189 2.25 0.24 -13.74
N GLU A 190 2.67 1.49 -13.75
CA GLU A 190 3.54 2.06 -14.77
C GLU A 190 4.54 3.01 -14.09
N PHE A 191 5.81 2.91 -14.49
CA PHE A 191 6.86 3.82 -14.04
C PHE A 191 7.21 4.74 -15.19
N VAL A 192 7.12 6.05 -14.95
CA VAL A 192 7.53 7.10 -15.88
C VAL A 192 8.75 7.80 -15.30
N ILE A 193 9.73 8.11 -16.15
CA ILE A 193 10.96 8.83 -15.78
C ILE A 193 10.77 10.29 -16.15
#